data_AF-A0A968MV70-F1
#
_entry.id   AF-A0A968MV70-F1
#
_cell.length_a   1.000
_cell.length_b   1.000
_cell.length_c   1.000
_cell.angle_alpha   90.00
_cell.angle_beta   90.00
_cell.angle_gamma   90.00
#
_symmetry.space_group_name_H-M   'P 1'
#
loop_
_entity.id
_entity.type
_entity.pdbx_description
1 polymer ?
#
loop_
_entity_poly.entity_id
_entity_poly.type
_entity_poly.pdbx_seq_one_letter_code
_entity_poly.pdbx_strand_id
1 'polypeptide(L)'
;MTPTLSEAHTSNGTGTGVFTSNMTGLTRNTKYYVRAYATNSEGTSYGDTLSFTTKGDLPIVTTSAVSSITIDEAQCGGNVTDDGGKPVTARGLCWSSTVPLPTLSDSYSEDGAGTGTSPVQ
;
A
#
# COMPACT_ATOMS: atom_id res chain seq x y z
N MET A 1 14.06 26.10 1.75
CA MET A 1 14.73 25.23 0.77
C MET A 1 14.10 25.48 -0.59
N THR A 2 14.84 26.05 -1.54
CA THR A 2 14.39 26.22 -2.92
C THR A 2 14.75 24.95 -3.69
N PRO A 3 13.80 24.18 -4.24
CA PRO A 3 14.11 23.00 -5.03
C PRO A 3 14.89 23.41 -6.27
N THR A 4 15.96 22.68 -6.57
CA THR A 4 16.71 22.81 -7.83
C THR A 4 16.33 21.65 -8.74
N LEU A 5 16.39 21.85 -10.06
CA LEU A 5 16.16 20.80 -11.09
C LEU A 5 17.16 19.62 -11.03
N SER A 6 18.04 19.59 -10.02
CA SER A 6 18.93 18.48 -9.70
C SER A 6 18.19 17.25 -9.15
N GLU A 7 16.95 17.41 -8.68
CA GLU A 7 16.12 16.30 -8.22
C GLU A 7 15.44 15.59 -9.41
N ALA A 8 14.93 14.37 -9.16
CA ALA A 8 14.23 13.60 -10.17
C ALA A 8 13.05 14.39 -10.75
N HIS A 9 13.09 14.64 -12.05
CA HIS A 9 12.04 15.37 -12.76
C HIS A 9 11.74 14.71 -14.10
N THR A 10 10.58 15.00 -14.66
CA THR A 10 10.19 14.57 -16.01
C THR A 10 10.12 15.78 -16.94
N SER A 11 10.50 15.61 -18.20
CA SER A 11 10.33 16.63 -19.24
C SER A 11 9.15 16.25 -20.14
N ASN A 12 8.14 17.12 -20.24
CA ASN A 12 6.87 16.85 -20.92
C ASN A 12 6.64 17.77 -22.13
N GLY A 13 7.71 18.24 -22.77
CA GLY A 13 7.65 19.08 -23.97
C GLY A 13 7.69 20.59 -23.69
N THR A 14 7.43 21.38 -24.73
CA THR A 14 7.43 22.85 -24.70
C THR A 14 6.05 23.42 -25.03
N GLY A 15 5.82 24.69 -24.70
CA GLY A 15 4.56 25.38 -24.99
C GLY A 15 3.59 25.43 -23.79
N THR A 16 2.41 26.00 -24.03
CA THR A 16 1.34 26.09 -23.04
C THR A 16 0.38 24.91 -23.17
N GLY A 17 -0.22 24.47 -22.07
CA GLY A 17 -1.23 23.41 -22.08
C GLY A 17 -1.15 22.48 -20.86
N VAL A 18 -2.11 21.56 -20.78
CA VAL A 18 -2.12 20.50 -19.77
C VAL A 18 -1.14 19.40 -20.20
N PHE A 19 -0.36 18.90 -19.25
CA PHE A 19 0.52 17.75 -19.46
C PHE A 19 0.25 16.68 -18.39
N THR A 20 0.64 15.45 -18.69
CA THR A 20 0.59 14.33 -17.76
C THR A 20 1.91 13.58 -17.84
N SER A 21 2.40 13.09 -16.71
CA SER A 21 3.68 12.41 -16.62
C SER A 21 3.65 11.27 -15.62
N ASN A 22 4.43 10.22 -15.91
CA ASN A 22 4.60 9.08 -15.02
C ASN A 22 5.86 9.29 -14.17
N MET A 23 5.72 9.27 -12.85
CA MET A 23 6.85 9.27 -11.92
C MET A 23 7.27 7.81 -11.64
N THR A 24 8.45 7.41 -12.11
CA THR A 24 9.00 6.05 -11.95
C THR A 24 10.19 6.03 -10.98
N GLY A 25 10.58 4.84 -10.50
CA GLY A 25 11.73 4.68 -9.60
C GLY A 25 11.49 5.13 -8.16
N LEU A 26 10.23 5.30 -7.76
CA LEU A 26 9.84 5.66 -6.40
C LEU A 26 9.97 4.46 -5.46
N THR A 27 10.44 4.72 -4.24
CA THR A 27 10.46 3.75 -3.14
C THR A 27 9.03 3.50 -2.66
N ARG A 28 8.73 2.25 -2.30
CA ARG A 28 7.41 1.83 -1.80
C ARG A 28 7.17 2.30 -0.37
N ASN A 29 5.91 2.43 0.01
CA ASN A 29 5.49 2.92 1.34
C ASN A 29 6.23 4.22 1.76
N THR A 30 6.47 5.10 0.80
CA THR A 30 7.29 6.31 1.00
C THR A 30 6.47 7.54 0.62
N LYS A 31 6.50 8.55 1.49
CA LYS A 31 5.85 9.84 1.24
C LYS A 31 6.71 10.68 0.30
N TYR A 32 6.10 11.16 -0.78
CA TYR A 32 6.70 12.06 -1.75
C TYR A 32 5.97 13.40 -1.76
N TYR A 33 6.72 14.45 -2.11
CA TYR A 33 6.19 15.77 -2.40
C TYR A 33 6.41 16.06 -3.87
N VAL A 34 5.43 16.65 -4.54
CA VAL A 34 5.46 16.90 -5.98
C VAL A 34 4.96 18.30 -6.29
N ARG A 35 5.59 18.93 -7.28
CA ARG A 35 5.23 20.25 -7.82
C ARG A 35 5.41 20.21 -9.33
N ALA A 36 4.50 20.85 -10.06
CA ALA A 36 4.75 21.18 -11.47
C ALA A 36 5.83 22.26 -11.57
N TYR A 37 6.64 22.24 -12.63
CA TYR A 37 7.59 23.31 -12.95
C TYR A 37 7.48 23.70 -14.43
N ALA A 38 7.84 24.95 -14.75
CA ALA A 38 7.98 25.41 -16.12
C ALA A 38 9.17 26.38 -16.21
N THR A 39 9.95 26.26 -17.28
CA THR A 39 11.16 27.06 -17.50
C THR A 39 11.05 27.84 -18.81
N ASN A 40 11.36 29.13 -18.78
CA ASN A 40 11.56 29.97 -19.97
C ASN A 40 12.93 30.68 -19.89
N SER A 41 13.19 31.63 -20.79
CA SER A 41 14.45 32.38 -20.81
C SER A 41 14.72 33.19 -19.54
N GLU A 42 13.66 33.59 -18.82
CA GLU A 42 13.75 34.43 -17.61
C GLU A 42 13.96 33.62 -16.33
N GLY A 43 13.62 32.32 -16.34
CA GLY A 43 13.81 31.45 -15.19
C GLY A 43 12.83 30.27 -15.13
N THR A 44 12.74 29.66 -13.94
CA THR A 44 11.84 28.53 -13.64
C THR A 44 10.80 28.94 -12.61
N SER A 45 9.53 28.69 -12.89
CA SER A 45 8.43 28.80 -11.94
C SER A 45 8.00 27.42 -11.44
N TYR A 46 7.40 27.38 -10.25
CA TYR A 46 6.90 26.16 -9.61
C TYR A 46 5.44 26.34 -9.20
N GLY A 47 4.61 25.33 -9.47
CA GLY A 47 3.20 25.27 -9.02
C GLY A 47 3.07 24.91 -7.54
N ASP A 48 1.86 24.62 -7.07
CA ASP A 48 1.62 24.24 -5.67
C ASP A 48 2.26 22.91 -5.28
N THR A 49 2.61 22.78 -3.99
CA THR A 49 3.11 21.52 -3.42
C THR A 49 1.98 20.59 -3.07
N LEU A 50 1.97 19.42 -3.68
CA LEU A 50 1.13 18.29 -3.30
C LEU A 50 1.99 17.20 -2.64
N SER A 51 1.35 16.29 -1.92
CA SER A 51 2.04 15.11 -1.36
C SER A 51 1.19 13.86 -1.51
N PHE A 52 1.86 12.72 -1.72
CA PHE A 52 1.23 11.40 -1.77
C PHE A 52 2.16 10.35 -1.16
N THR A 53 1.62 9.19 -0.82
CA THR A 53 2.41 8.03 -0.35
C THR A 53 2.25 6.92 -1.37
N THR A 54 3.37 6.32 -1.79
CA THR A 54 3.35 5.13 -2.66
C THR A 54 2.78 3.92 -1.90
N LYS A 55 2.07 3.03 -2.59
CA LYS A 55 1.59 1.77 -1.99
C LYS A 55 2.78 0.89 -1.54
N GLY A 56 2.55 0.06 -0.51
CA GLY A 56 3.50 -0.95 -0.03
C GLY A 56 3.64 -2.15 -0.98
N ASP A 57 4.33 -3.21 -0.54
CA ASP A 57 4.32 -4.53 -1.21
C ASP A 57 3.50 -5.58 -0.41
N LEU A 58 3.23 -5.32 0.87
CA LEU A 58 2.53 -6.24 1.76
C LEU A 58 1.08 -5.79 1.93
N PRO A 59 0.13 -6.76 1.96
CA PRO A 59 -1.24 -6.45 2.34
C PRO A 59 -1.30 -6.03 3.81
N ILE A 60 -2.27 -5.17 4.13
CA ILE A 60 -2.58 -4.78 5.51
C ILE A 60 -3.80 -5.59 5.95
N VAL A 61 -3.68 -6.25 7.10
CA VAL A 61 -4.73 -7.12 7.64
C VAL A 61 -5.09 -6.73 9.06
N THR A 62 -6.34 -7.00 9.43
CA THR A 62 -6.84 -6.92 10.81
C THR A 62 -7.42 -8.26 11.21
N THR A 63 -7.22 -8.67 12.46
CA THR A 63 -7.80 -9.89 13.02
C THR A 63 -9.10 -9.54 13.73
N SER A 64 -10.17 -10.29 13.44
CA SER A 64 -11.46 -10.12 14.08
C SER A 64 -11.44 -10.70 15.50
N ALA A 65 -12.41 -10.31 16.32
CA ALA A 65 -12.58 -10.91 17.63
C ALA A 65 -12.93 -12.41 17.50
N VAL A 66 -12.39 -13.22 18.40
CA VAL A 66 -12.75 -14.65 18.50
C VAL A 66 -14.16 -14.78 19.08
N SER A 67 -14.94 -15.73 18.56
CA SER A 67 -16.31 -16.02 18.99
C SER A 67 -16.58 -17.53 18.93
N SER A 68 -17.79 -17.96 19.33
CA SER A 68 -18.25 -19.36 19.22
C SER A 68 -17.24 -20.40 19.78
N ILE A 69 -16.74 -20.18 20.99
CA ILE A 69 -15.73 -21.05 21.62
C ILE A 69 -16.40 -22.26 22.26
N THR A 70 -15.95 -23.46 21.89
CA THR A 70 -16.36 -24.75 22.47
C THR A 70 -15.17 -25.44 23.16
N ILE A 71 -15.25 -26.75 23.40
CA ILE A 71 -14.15 -27.51 24.03
C ILE A 71 -12.93 -27.66 23.11
N ASP A 72 -13.14 -27.67 21.79
CA ASP A 72 -12.13 -27.97 20.78
C ASP A 72 -12.23 -27.08 19.52
N GLU A 73 -13.19 -26.14 19.47
CA GLU A 73 -13.39 -25.24 18.34
C GLU A 73 -13.55 -23.78 18.78
N ALA A 74 -13.21 -22.85 17.88
CA ALA A 74 -13.50 -21.43 18.01
C ALA A 74 -13.61 -20.80 16.62
N GLN A 75 -14.43 -19.77 16.48
CA GLN A 75 -14.53 -18.99 15.25
C GLN A 75 -13.71 -17.71 15.35
N CYS A 76 -12.94 -17.43 14.31
CA CYS A 76 -12.18 -16.19 14.15
C CYS A 76 -12.15 -15.84 12.66
N GLY A 77 -11.74 -14.61 12.34
CA GLY A 77 -11.59 -14.18 10.96
C GLY A 77 -10.60 -13.05 10.83
N GLY A 78 -10.42 -12.57 9.61
CA GLY A 78 -9.59 -11.42 9.31
C GLY A 78 -10.18 -10.59 8.17
N ASN A 79 -9.71 -9.35 8.08
CA ASN A 79 -10.06 -8.45 6.98
C ASN A 79 -8.80 -7.88 6.35
N VAL A 80 -8.66 -8.05 5.03
CA VAL A 80 -7.59 -7.43 4.24
C VAL A 80 -8.05 -6.02 3.87
N THR A 81 -7.49 -5.00 4.54
CA THR A 81 -7.89 -3.59 4.35
C THR A 81 -7.15 -2.91 3.21
N ASP A 82 -6.00 -3.45 2.80
CA ASP A 82 -5.21 -3.00 1.65
C ASP A 82 -4.51 -4.20 1.03
N ASP A 83 -4.46 -4.27 -0.30
CA ASP A 83 -3.78 -5.32 -1.06
C ASP A 83 -2.29 -5.04 -1.24
N GLY A 84 -1.80 -3.86 -0.81
CA GLY A 84 -0.42 -3.47 -1.02
C GLY A 84 -0.11 -3.25 -2.50
N GLY A 85 -1.10 -2.91 -3.32
CA GLY A 85 -0.93 -2.63 -4.75
C GLY A 85 -0.65 -3.85 -5.62
N LYS A 86 -0.75 -5.06 -5.09
CA LYS A 86 -0.67 -6.33 -5.83
C LYS A 86 -1.82 -7.25 -5.43
N PRO A 87 -2.29 -8.15 -6.32
CA PRO A 87 -3.33 -9.11 -5.96
C PRO A 87 -2.92 -9.97 -4.76
N VAL A 88 -3.80 -10.09 -3.77
CA VAL A 88 -3.65 -11.00 -2.62
C VAL A 88 -3.81 -12.44 -3.10
N THR A 89 -2.76 -13.25 -2.97
CA THR A 89 -2.74 -14.64 -3.46
C THR A 89 -3.15 -15.68 -2.41
N ALA A 90 -3.10 -15.33 -1.12
CA ALA A 90 -3.51 -16.19 -0.01
C ALA A 90 -3.93 -15.35 1.20
N ARG A 91 -4.87 -15.85 2.00
CA ARG A 91 -5.29 -15.29 3.29
C ARG A 91 -5.80 -16.40 4.20
N GLY A 92 -5.77 -16.17 5.49
CA GLY A 92 -6.30 -17.09 6.50
C GLY A 92 -5.83 -16.70 7.89
N LEU A 93 -5.96 -17.63 8.83
CA LEU A 93 -5.51 -17.46 10.21
C LEU A 93 -4.29 -18.32 10.48
N CYS A 94 -3.40 -17.87 11.38
CA CYS A 94 -2.36 -18.70 11.98
C CYS A 94 -2.64 -18.80 13.48
N TRP A 95 -2.52 -20.00 14.05
CA TRP A 95 -2.74 -20.24 15.47
C TRP A 95 -1.78 -21.29 16.02
N SER A 96 -1.54 -21.21 17.33
CA SER A 96 -0.66 -22.12 18.06
C SER A 96 -1.08 -22.19 19.52
N SER A 97 -0.93 -23.36 20.15
CA SER A 97 -1.12 -23.53 21.59
C SER A 97 0.15 -23.27 22.40
N THR A 98 1.29 -23.04 21.72
CA THR A 98 2.61 -22.91 22.35
C THR A 98 3.42 -21.70 21.88
N VAL A 99 3.10 -21.12 20.73
CA VAL A 99 3.82 -19.98 20.14
C VAL A 99 2.95 -18.71 20.20
N PRO A 100 3.39 -17.63 20.89
CA PRO A 100 2.58 -16.42 21.06
C PRO A 100 2.50 -15.53 19.81
N LEU A 101 3.35 -15.75 18.82
CA LEU A 101 3.35 -15.10 17.51
C LEU A 101 3.32 -16.18 16.42
N PRO A 102 2.16 -16.84 16.20
CA PRO A 102 2.06 -17.92 15.23
C PRO A 102 2.34 -17.41 13.83
N THR A 103 2.92 -18.28 13.02
CA THR A 103 3.29 -18.02 11.62
C THR A 103 2.71 -19.11 10.73
N LEU A 104 3.00 -19.05 9.42
CA LEU A 104 2.68 -20.12 8.48
C LEU A 104 3.46 -21.44 8.73
N SER A 105 4.36 -21.47 9.71
CA SER A 105 5.01 -22.72 10.15
C SER A 105 4.22 -23.45 11.25
N ASP A 106 3.19 -22.79 11.81
CA ASP A 106 2.28 -23.34 12.82
C ASP A 106 1.01 -23.90 12.16
N SER A 107 -0.08 -24.05 12.93
CA SER A 107 -1.38 -24.37 12.35
C SER A 107 -1.96 -23.14 11.65
N TYR A 108 -2.50 -23.32 10.44
CA TYR A 108 -3.09 -22.23 9.67
C TYR A 108 -4.25 -22.68 8.78
N SER A 109 -5.06 -21.70 8.34
CA SER A 109 -6.09 -21.87 7.31
C SER A 109 -5.69 -21.17 6.01
N GLU A 110 -6.23 -21.63 4.88
CA GLU A 110 -6.18 -20.92 3.61
C GLU A 110 -7.61 -20.70 3.08
N ASP A 111 -8.11 -19.48 3.25
CA ASP A 111 -9.50 -19.12 2.97
C ASP A 111 -9.66 -18.45 1.58
N GLY A 112 -8.65 -18.59 0.70
CA GLY A 112 -8.66 -18.12 -0.69
C GLY A 112 -7.93 -16.80 -0.97
N ALA A 113 -8.30 -16.16 -2.07
CA ALA A 113 -7.68 -14.93 -2.61
C ALA A 113 -8.64 -13.72 -2.60
N GLY A 114 -8.10 -12.50 -2.69
CA GLY A 114 -8.88 -11.26 -2.78
C GLY A 114 -9.10 -10.49 -1.46
N THR A 115 -9.75 -9.33 -1.55
CA THR A 115 -9.90 -8.32 -0.47
C THR A 115 -11.14 -8.47 0.42
N GLY A 116 -11.91 -9.56 0.27
CA GLY A 116 -13.13 -9.75 1.08
C GLY A 116 -12.84 -10.12 2.53
N THR A 117 -13.76 -9.78 3.44
CA THR A 117 -13.85 -10.47 4.74
C THR A 117 -14.21 -11.93 4.48
N SER A 118 -13.45 -12.90 5.02
CA SER A 118 -13.96 -14.29 5.04
C SER A 118 -15.32 -14.26 5.75
N PRO A 119 -16.43 -14.72 5.12
CA PRO A 119 -17.69 -14.80 5.82
C PRO A 119 -17.54 -15.88 6.89
N VAL A 120 -17.80 -15.50 8.13
CA VAL A 120 -18.01 -16.44 9.24
C VAL A 120 -19.12 -17.41 8.78
N GLN A 121 -18.81 -18.70 8.66
CA GLN A 121 -19.82 -19.76 8.57
C GLN A 121 -20.28 -20.18 9.95
#